data_AF-A0A2H0DU92-F1
#
_entry.id   AF-A0A2H0DU92-F1
#
_cell.length_a   1.000
_cell.length_b   1.000
_cell.length_c   1.000
_cell.angle_alpha   90.00
_cell.angle_beta   90.00
_cell.angle_gamma   90.00
#
_symmetry.space_group_name_H-M   'P 1'
#
loop_
_entity.id
_entity.type
_entity.pdbx_description
1 polymer ?
#
loop_
_entity_poly.entity_id
_entity_poly.type
_entity_poly.pdbx_seq_one_letter_code
_entity_poly.pdbx_strand_id
1 'polypeptide(L)'
;MPQKNSRKEYGAGGYYHIYNRGVEKRDIFLDEQDYKVFLGYMKFYLEFPNLQGLALKDPEGKVISPSREPKNYASQIELLSYCLMPNHFHLLIKQSTDRGIAEFMQSLVLKYVLYFNKKYKRVGGLFQGRYKTVLIETEEQFVYVSKYIHR
;
A
#
# COMPACT_ATOMS: atom_id res chain seq x y z
N MET A 1 -20.64 -8.33 -13.74
CA MET A 1 -19.49 -8.00 -14.62
C MET A 1 -18.31 -7.59 -13.78
N PRO A 2 -17.07 -8.05 -14.05
CA PRO A 2 -15.89 -7.56 -13.34
C PRO A 2 -15.73 -6.05 -13.57
N GLN A 3 -15.33 -5.32 -12.53
CA GLN A 3 -15.15 -3.87 -12.60
C GLN A 3 -13.95 -3.54 -13.51
N LYS A 4 -14.04 -2.47 -14.30
CA LYS A 4 -12.91 -1.99 -15.12
C LYS A 4 -11.64 -1.86 -14.25
N ASN A 5 -10.52 -2.39 -14.76
CA ASN A 5 -9.20 -2.43 -14.10
C ASN A 5 -9.09 -3.33 -12.85
N SER A 6 -9.98 -4.34 -12.72
CA SER A 6 -9.91 -5.33 -11.64
C SER A 6 -9.11 -6.59 -11.98
N ARG A 7 -8.82 -6.84 -13.26
CA ARG A 7 -7.97 -7.95 -13.73
C ARG A 7 -6.51 -7.53 -13.66
N LYS A 8 -5.65 -8.46 -13.27
CA LYS A 8 -4.27 -8.25 -12.87
C LYS A 8 -3.38 -9.11 -13.74
N GLU A 9 -3.06 -8.63 -14.93
CA GLU A 9 -1.89 -9.12 -15.64
C GLU A 9 -0.75 -8.24 -15.18
N TYR A 10 0.06 -8.78 -14.27
CA TYR A 10 1.28 -8.15 -13.81
C TYR A 10 2.43 -8.76 -14.60
N GLY A 11 3.18 -7.92 -15.29
CA GLY A 11 4.50 -8.26 -15.81
C GLY A 11 5.60 -7.66 -14.95
N ALA A 12 6.65 -8.44 -14.69
CA ALA A 12 7.90 -7.94 -14.14
C ALA A 12 8.48 -6.81 -15.01
N GLY A 13 9.01 -5.77 -14.36
CA GLY A 13 9.53 -4.56 -14.99
C GLY A 13 8.49 -3.49 -15.33
N GLY A 14 7.19 -3.78 -15.18
CA GLY A 14 6.11 -2.85 -15.53
C GLY A 14 5.92 -1.70 -14.54
N TYR A 15 5.39 -0.60 -15.06
CA TYR A 15 4.97 0.58 -14.30
C TYR A 15 3.44 0.59 -14.16
N TYR A 16 2.94 0.83 -12.95
CA TYR A 16 1.53 0.69 -12.65
C TYR A 16 1.01 1.86 -11.84
N HIS A 17 -0.12 2.42 -12.28
CA HIS A 17 -0.95 3.30 -11.48
C HIS A 17 -1.96 2.48 -10.68
N ILE A 18 -1.83 2.52 -9.36
CA ILE A 18 -2.72 1.84 -8.42
C ILE A 18 -3.55 2.88 -7.69
N TYR A 19 -4.84 2.61 -7.53
CA TYR A 19 -5.70 3.47 -6.72
C TYR A 19 -6.85 2.71 -6.08
N ASN A 20 -7.30 3.20 -4.94
CA ASN A 20 -8.50 2.71 -4.28
C ASN A 20 -9.24 3.86 -3.59
N ARG A 21 -10.56 3.72 -3.47
CA ARG A 21 -11.47 4.75 -2.95
C ARG A 21 -12.32 4.18 -1.82
N GLY A 22 -12.68 5.03 -0.87
CA GLY A 22 -13.63 4.69 0.18
C GLY A 22 -14.97 4.19 -0.35
N VAL A 23 -15.57 3.21 0.33
CA VAL A 23 -16.95 2.81 0.08
C VAL A 23 -17.87 4.03 0.22
N GLU A 24 -18.92 4.13 -0.60
CA GLU A 24 -19.82 5.30 -0.64
C GLU A 24 -19.11 6.64 -0.91
N LYS A 25 -17.90 6.61 -1.50
CA LYS A 25 -17.02 7.78 -1.68
C LYS A 25 -16.64 8.49 -0.36
N ARG A 26 -16.76 7.79 0.77
CA ARG A 26 -16.44 8.31 2.09
C ARG A 26 -14.96 8.63 2.23
N ASP A 27 -14.67 9.53 3.16
CA ASP A 27 -13.30 9.79 3.56
C ASP A 27 -12.69 8.56 4.24
N ILE A 28 -11.48 8.24 3.79
CA ILE A 28 -10.61 7.21 4.32
C ILE A 28 -9.49 7.83 5.17
N PHE A 29 -9.23 9.13 5.07
CA PHE A 29 -8.35 9.89 5.96
C PHE A 29 -9.14 11.05 6.57
N LEU A 30 -9.50 10.94 7.85
CA LEU A 30 -10.34 11.91 8.57
C LEU A 30 -9.51 12.93 9.36
N ASP A 31 -8.29 12.55 9.76
CA ASP A 31 -7.35 13.42 10.46
C ASP A 31 -5.90 13.16 10.02
N GLU A 32 -4.97 14.03 10.45
CA GLU A 32 -3.54 13.88 10.12
C GLU A 32 -2.93 12.54 10.55
N GLN A 33 -3.43 11.94 11.64
CA GLN A 33 -2.89 10.69 12.14
C GLN A 33 -3.17 9.56 11.17
N ASP A 34 -4.31 9.59 10.48
CA ASP A 34 -4.63 8.60 9.44
C ASP A 34 -3.62 8.62 8.29
N TYR A 35 -3.24 9.82 7.83
CA TYR A 35 -2.21 9.99 6.80
C TYR A 35 -0.86 9.47 7.28
N LYS A 36 -0.44 9.86 8.50
CA LYS A 36 0.82 9.42 9.11
C LYS A 36 0.89 7.91 9.27
N VAL A 37 -0.21 7.25 9.65
CA VAL A 37 -0.27 5.79 9.79
C VAL A 37 -0.18 5.09 8.43
N PHE A 38 -0.90 5.59 7.42
CA PHE A 38 -0.84 5.01 6.07
C PHE A 38 0.57 5.12 5.48
N LEU A 39 1.18 6.30 5.57
CA LEU A 39 2.57 6.53 5.16
C LEU A 39 3.55 5.68 5.96
N GLY A 40 3.34 5.55 7.28
CA GLY A 40 4.16 4.69 8.13
C GLY A 40 4.10 3.22 7.72
N TYR A 41 2.93 2.72 7.30
CA TYR A 41 2.81 1.36 6.76
C TYR A 41 3.46 1.21 5.40
N MET A 42 3.31 2.18 4.49
CA MET A 42 4.03 2.18 3.22
C MET A 42 5.54 2.13 3.46
N LYS A 43 6.05 3.02 4.32
CA LYS A 43 7.46 3.06 4.72
C LYS A 43 7.93 1.72 5.30
N PHE A 44 7.20 1.16 6.26
CA PHE A 44 7.52 -0.12 6.88
C PHE A 44 7.64 -1.29 5.86
N TYR A 45 6.80 -1.28 4.83
CA TYR A 45 6.76 -2.34 3.84
C TYR A 45 7.76 -2.16 2.68
N LEU A 46 8.13 -0.92 2.38
CA LEU A 46 8.94 -0.57 1.20
C LEU A 46 10.38 -0.19 1.54
N GLU A 47 10.64 0.28 2.75
CA GLU A 47 11.99 0.44 3.25
C GLU A 47 12.31 -0.82 4.04
N PHE A 48 13.44 -1.46 3.75
CA PHE A 48 13.98 -2.53 4.58
C PHE A 48 14.10 -1.98 6.01
N PRO A 49 13.27 -2.40 6.99
CA PRO A 49 13.68 -2.17 8.34
C PRO A 49 14.79 -3.21 8.54
N ASN A 50 16.04 -2.75 8.66
CA ASN A 50 17.08 -3.55 9.29
C ASN A 50 16.56 -3.91 10.69
N LEU A 51 15.83 -5.02 10.79
CA LEU A 51 15.35 -5.62 12.03
C LEU A 51 16.35 -6.63 12.55
N GLN A 52 17.45 -6.85 11.82
CA GLN A 52 18.72 -7.31 12.39
C GLN A 52 19.18 -6.28 13.42
N GLY A 53 18.65 -6.37 14.65
CA GLY A 53 19.02 -5.50 15.76
C GLY A 53 17.89 -5.20 16.75
N LEU A 54 16.62 -5.26 16.33
CA LEU A 54 15.46 -5.14 17.22
C LEU A 54 15.05 -6.50 17.78
N ALA A 55 16.04 -7.25 18.27
CA ALA A 55 15.82 -8.39 19.13
C ALA A 55 15.08 -7.89 20.37
N LEU A 56 13.78 -8.18 20.46
CA LEU A 56 13.05 -8.02 21.71
C LEU A 56 13.75 -8.96 22.70
N LYS A 57 14.27 -8.43 23.79
CA LYS A 57 14.79 -9.27 24.86
C LYS A 57 13.66 -9.56 25.83
N ASP A 58 13.52 -10.81 26.27
CA ASP A 58 12.71 -11.09 27.45
C ASP A 58 13.35 -10.43 28.70
N PRO A 59 12.65 -10.35 29.84
CA PRO A 59 13.20 -9.81 31.09
C PRO A 59 14.51 -10.50 31.52
N GLU A 60 14.76 -11.71 31.05
CA GLU A 60 15.96 -12.52 31.28
C GLU A 60 17.07 -12.28 30.24
N GLY A 61 16.85 -11.38 29.26
CA GLY A 61 17.83 -10.96 28.27
C GLY A 61 17.91 -11.83 27.00
N LYS A 62 17.06 -12.85 26.86
CA LYS A 62 17.01 -13.76 25.71
C LYS A 62 16.37 -13.07 24.51
N VAL A 63 17.00 -13.23 23.35
CA VAL A 63 16.45 -12.73 22.08
C VAL A 63 15.15 -13.46 21.75
N ILE A 64 14.03 -12.76 21.90
CA ILE A 64 12.75 -13.10 21.30
C ILE A 64 12.83 -12.69 19.84
N SER A 65 13.06 -13.68 18.98
CA SER A 65 12.83 -13.49 17.55
C SER A 65 11.31 -13.38 17.33
N PRO A 66 10.81 -12.37 16.59
CA PRO A 66 9.41 -12.37 16.22
C PRO A 66 9.06 -13.69 15.54
N SER A 67 7.91 -14.28 15.90
CA SER A 67 7.49 -15.61 15.45
C SER A 67 7.34 -15.75 13.93
N ARG A 68 7.36 -14.62 13.20
CA ARG A 68 7.44 -14.54 11.74
C ARG A 68 8.33 -13.39 11.35
N GLU A 69 9.12 -13.59 10.30
CA GLU A 69 9.79 -12.49 9.64
C GLU A 69 8.76 -11.46 9.17
N PRO A 70 9.01 -10.17 9.43
CA PRO A 70 8.13 -9.11 8.99
C PRO A 70 8.16 -9.04 7.47
N LYS A 71 6.96 -8.94 6.87
CA LYS A 71 6.83 -8.81 5.42
C LYS A 71 7.54 -7.55 4.96
N ASN A 72 8.36 -7.69 3.93
CA ASN A 72 9.05 -6.60 3.25
C ASN A 72 8.93 -6.80 1.73
N TYR A 73 8.75 -5.69 1.00
CA TYR A 73 8.54 -5.69 -0.44
C TYR A 73 9.55 -4.79 -1.17
N ALA A 74 10.59 -4.29 -0.50
CA ALA A 74 11.56 -3.35 -1.05
C ALA A 74 12.29 -3.88 -2.29
N SER A 75 12.54 -5.19 -2.35
CA SER A 75 13.17 -5.85 -3.50
C SER A 75 12.21 -6.12 -4.66
N GLN A 76 10.89 -6.02 -4.42
CA GLN A 76 9.85 -6.39 -5.38
C GLN A 76 9.10 -5.16 -5.93
N ILE A 77 9.09 -4.07 -5.18
CA ILE A 77 8.28 -2.88 -5.41
C ILE A 77 9.13 -1.64 -5.20
N GLU A 78 9.16 -0.80 -6.23
CA GLU A 78 9.71 0.53 -6.17
C GLU A 78 8.56 1.54 -6.25
N LEU A 79 8.42 2.38 -5.23
CA LEU A 79 7.41 3.45 -5.20
C LEU A 79 8.02 4.72 -5.82
N LEU A 80 7.41 5.20 -6.90
CA LEU A 80 7.90 6.34 -7.66
C LEU A 80 7.24 7.64 -7.22
N SER A 81 5.94 7.60 -6.98
CA SER A 81 5.18 8.74 -6.46
C SER A 81 3.87 8.28 -5.81
N TYR A 82 3.29 9.13 -4.97
CA TYR A 82 1.99 8.86 -4.35
C TYR A 82 1.20 10.15 -4.11
N CYS A 83 -0.12 10.00 -3.95
CA CYS A 83 -1.03 11.06 -3.55
C CYS A 83 -2.10 10.49 -2.62
N LEU A 84 -2.33 11.18 -1.51
CA LEU A 84 -3.33 10.82 -0.51
C LEU A 84 -4.38 11.92 -0.47
N MET A 85 -5.59 11.61 -0.90
CA MET A 85 -6.74 12.50 -0.86
C MET A 85 -7.73 11.99 0.20
N PRO A 86 -8.57 12.85 0.81
CA PRO A 86 -9.43 12.45 1.92
C PRO A 86 -10.21 11.14 1.68
N ASN A 87 -10.75 10.90 0.48
CA ASN A 87 -11.53 9.71 0.15
C ASN A 87 -10.84 8.66 -0.74
N HIS A 88 -9.60 8.87 -1.18
CA HIS A 88 -8.88 7.90 -2.03
C HIS A 88 -7.37 8.13 -2.05
N PHE A 89 -6.62 7.13 -2.53
CA PHE A 89 -5.18 7.27 -2.74
C PHE A 89 -4.80 6.85 -4.16
N HIS A 90 -3.67 7.37 -4.62
CA HIS A 90 -3.00 6.99 -5.86
C HIS A 90 -1.53 6.66 -5.58
N LEU A 91 -1.05 5.55 -6.15
CA LEU A 91 0.34 5.12 -6.09
C LEU A 91 0.83 4.89 -7.52
N LEU A 92 2.04 5.35 -7.83
CA LEU A 92 2.77 4.98 -9.04
C LEU A 92 3.91 4.07 -8.63
N ILE A 93 3.85 2.82 -9.06
CA ILE A 93 4.75 1.76 -8.61
C ILE A 93 5.38 1.08 -9.82
N LYS A 94 6.68 0.79 -9.73
CA LYS A 94 7.35 -0.18 -10.59
C LYS A 94 7.44 -1.53 -9.87
N GLN A 95 7.10 -2.59 -10.59
CA GLN A 95 7.07 -3.94 -10.06
C GLN A 95 8.20 -4.79 -10.65
N SER A 96 9.00 -5.43 -9.80
CA SER A 96 10.14 -6.27 -10.23
C SER A 96 9.82 -7.76 -10.29
N THR A 97 8.72 -8.21 -9.66
CA THR A 97 8.29 -9.63 -9.62
C THR A 97 6.82 -9.73 -9.97
N ASP A 98 6.32 -10.83 -10.55
CA ASP A 98 4.92 -10.94 -11.01
C ASP A 98 3.86 -10.73 -9.91
N ARG A 99 4.23 -10.93 -8.63
CA ARG A 99 3.29 -10.86 -7.50
C ARG A 99 3.51 -9.72 -6.51
N GLY A 100 4.58 -8.92 -6.67
CA GLY A 100 4.93 -7.85 -5.73
C GLY A 100 3.78 -6.88 -5.41
N ILE A 101 3.09 -6.35 -6.43
CA ILE A 101 1.96 -5.42 -6.21
C ILE A 101 0.83 -6.11 -5.45
N ALA A 102 0.51 -7.35 -5.79
CA ALA A 102 -0.58 -8.10 -5.18
C ALA A 102 -0.38 -8.27 -3.67
N GLU A 103 0.83 -8.66 -3.29
CA GLU A 103 1.18 -8.97 -1.91
C GLU A 103 1.37 -7.71 -1.07
N PHE A 104 2.04 -6.70 -1.64
CA PHE A 104 2.19 -5.38 -1.04
C PHE A 104 0.83 -4.74 -0.73
N MET A 105 -0.03 -4.64 -1.75
CA MET A 105 -1.35 -4.01 -1.59
C MET A 105 -2.26 -4.78 -0.65
N GLN A 106 -2.18 -6.12 -0.62
CA GLN A 106 -2.93 -6.92 0.36
C GLN A 106 -2.50 -6.56 1.78
N SER A 107 -1.19 -6.47 2.04
CA SER A 107 -0.66 -6.17 3.37
C SER A 107 -0.96 -4.73 3.80
N LEU A 108 -0.73 -3.74 2.92
CA LEU A 108 -0.98 -2.33 3.17
C LEU A 108 -2.46 -2.05 3.46
N VAL A 109 -3.35 -2.47 2.54
CA VAL A 109 -4.79 -2.21 2.65
C VAL A 109 -5.36 -2.90 3.88
N LEU A 110 -5.03 -4.18 4.11
CA LEU A 110 -5.54 -4.91 5.26
C LEU A 110 -5.15 -4.23 6.58
N LYS A 111 -3.86 -3.90 6.74
CA LYS A 111 -3.36 -3.28 7.98
C LYS A 111 -4.03 -1.93 8.22
N TYR A 112 -4.22 -1.15 7.16
CA TYR A 112 -4.89 0.14 7.25
C TYR A 112 -6.39 0.04 7.60
N VAL A 113 -7.13 -0.89 6.97
CA VAL A 113 -8.55 -1.11 7.30
C VAL A 113 -8.71 -1.53 8.76
N LEU A 114 -7.83 -2.40 9.27
CA LEU A 114 -7.86 -2.83 10.68
C LEU A 114 -7.63 -1.64 11.62
N TYR A 115 -6.63 -0.80 11.34
CA TYR A 115 -6.37 0.42 12.08
C TYR A 115 -7.58 1.36 12.08
N PHE A 116 -8.09 1.67 10.89
CA PHE A 116 -9.19 2.61 10.69
C PHE A 116 -10.46 2.16 11.43
N ASN A 117 -10.82 0.88 11.26
CA ASN A 117 -11.99 0.31 11.92
C ASN A 117 -11.84 0.30 13.44
N LYS A 118 -10.64 0.00 13.96
CA LYS A 118 -10.37 0.06 15.41
C LYS A 118 -10.48 1.49 15.95
N LYS A 119 -9.86 2.47 15.28
CA LYS A 119 -9.84 3.88 15.70
C LYS A 119 -11.24 4.49 15.70
N TYR A 120 -11.98 4.28 14.62
CA TYR A 120 -13.31 4.89 14.41
C TYR A 120 -14.48 3.99 14.85
N LYS A 121 -14.19 2.89 15.56
CA LYS A 121 -15.19 1.91 16.04
C LYS A 121 -16.15 1.44 14.94
N ARG A 122 -15.61 1.15 13.76
CA ARG A 122 -16.37 0.72 12.58
C ARG A 122 -16.26 -0.78 12.34
N VAL A 123 -17.23 -1.29 11.59
CA VAL A 123 -17.24 -2.66 11.08
C VAL A 123 -17.44 -2.64 9.55
N GLY A 124 -17.00 -3.71 8.88
CA GLY A 124 -17.13 -3.86 7.43
C GLY A 124 -15.94 -3.30 6.62
N GLY A 125 -16.14 -3.22 5.31
CA GLY A 125 -15.13 -2.73 4.37
C GLY A 125 -14.94 -1.21 4.44
N LEU A 126 -13.69 -0.76 4.28
CA LEU A 126 -13.37 0.66 4.12
C LEU A 126 -13.38 1.10 2.66
N PHE A 127 -12.93 0.23 1.76
CA PHE A 127 -12.75 0.53 0.34
C PHE A 127 -13.87 -0.05 -0.53
N GLN A 128 -14.06 0.55 -1.72
CA GLN A 128 -15.02 0.10 -2.73
C GLN A 128 -14.49 -1.15 -3.49
N GLY A 129 -14.22 -2.21 -2.73
CA GLY A 129 -13.68 -3.48 -3.23
C GLY A 129 -12.16 -3.48 -3.35
N ARG A 130 -11.66 -4.31 -4.28
CA ARG A 130 -10.23 -4.42 -4.56
C ARG A 130 -9.73 -3.14 -5.23
N TYR A 131 -8.47 -2.80 -4.96
CA TYR A 131 -7.79 -1.71 -5.65
C TYR A 131 -7.79 -1.94 -7.16
N LYS A 132 -7.72 -0.85 -7.92
CA LYS A 132 -7.62 -0.85 -9.37
C LYS A 132 -6.17 -0.67 -9.77
N THR A 133 -5.81 -1.26 -10.92
CA THR A 133 -4.45 -1.20 -11.46
C THR A 133 -4.51 -0.83 -12.94
N VAL A 134 -3.67 0.10 -13.37
CA VAL A 134 -3.51 0.48 -14.78
C VAL A 134 -2.04 0.35 -15.13
N LEU A 135 -1.72 -0.48 -16.13
CA LEU A 135 -0.37 -0.55 -16.70
C LEU A 135 -0.08 0.75 -17.46
N ILE A 136 1.12 1.27 -17.27
CA ILE A 136 1.63 2.44 -17.98
C ILE A 136 2.51 1.92 -19.11
N GLU A 137 2.07 2.12 -20.35
CA GLU A 137 2.72 1.58 -21.56
C GLU A 137 3.55 2.63 -22.29
N THR A 138 3.29 3.92 -22.02
CA THR A 138 3.90 5.05 -22.75
C THR A 138 4.44 6.10 -21.78
N GLU A 139 5.45 6.85 -22.24
CA GLU A 139 6.04 7.95 -21.46
C GLU A 139 5.02 9.08 -21.24
N GLU A 140 4.17 9.35 -22.23
CA GLU A 140 3.09 10.35 -22.11
C GLU A 140 2.10 9.98 -21.01
N GLN A 141 1.71 8.70 -20.92
CA GLN A 141 0.89 8.22 -19.81
C GLN A 141 1.61 8.35 -18.47
N PHE A 142 2.91 8.05 -18.42
CA PHE A 142 3.72 8.19 -17.22
C PHE A 142 3.75 9.63 -16.72
N VAL A 143 4.06 10.58 -17.60
CA VAL A 143 4.09 12.02 -17.29
C VAL A 143 2.71 12.51 -16.88
N TYR A 144 1.65 12.10 -17.59
CA TYR A 144 0.27 12.47 -17.26
C TYR A 144 -0.14 11.97 -15.87
N VAL A 145 0.11 10.71 -15.55
CA VAL A 145 -0.22 10.12 -14.25
C VAL A 145 0.61 10.75 -13.14
N SER A 146 1.90 10.97 -13.36
CA SER A 146 2.75 11.69 -12.41
C SER A 146 2.18 13.09 -12.13
N LYS A 147 1.84 13.86 -13.17
CA LYS A 147 1.23 15.19 -13.02
C LYS A 147 -0.12 15.14 -12.30
N TYR A 148 -0.94 14.13 -12.55
CA TYR A 148 -2.22 13.94 -11.88
C TYR A 148 -2.05 13.62 -10.40
N ILE A 149 -1.04 12.81 -10.05
CA ILE A 149 -0.72 12.46 -8.65
C ILE A 149 -0.23 13.70 -7.88
N HIS A 150 0.56 14.58 -8.50
CA HIS A 150 1.13 15.76 -7.83
C HIS A 150 0.24 17.02 -7.91
N ARG A 151 -1.02 16.90 -8.30
CA ARG A 151 -2.01 17.98 -8.29
C ARG A 151 -2.84 17.94 -7.03
#